data_AF-A0A7K8QTD5-F1
#
_entry.id   AF-A0A7K8QTD5-F1
#
_cell.length_a   1.000
_cell.length_b   1.000
_cell.length_c   1.000
_cell.angle_alpha   90.00
_cell.angle_beta   90.00
_cell.angle_gamma   90.00
#
_symmetry.space_group_name_H-M   'P 1'
#
loop_
_entity.id
_entity.type
_entity.pdbx_description
1 polymer ?
#
loop_
_entity_poly.entity_id
_entity_poly.type
_entity_poly.pdbx_seq_one_letter_code
_entity_poly.pdbx_strand_id
1 'polypeptide(L)'
;LSPQFREKLQDVLPSLPSQDDYFLLKWLRGNLKVGDTPRRLESLRGTDGGLSSCPEPPMLLQVIRKYMSGGMCGYDRDGNPVWYEIIGPLDAKGLLFSASKQDLLKNKFRDCEVLRHECEQQSHKLGKKVEMVTMIYDCEGLGLKHLWKPAVEAYGELLTMFEENFPESLRRLFIVKAPKIFPVAYNLVKHFLSEDTRKKVVVLGSNWKEVLQKYIDPGQIPVEYGGTLTDPDGDPKCSSKINYGGDVPQSYYVRDQLTQQYEHSVVVNRGSSHQVEYEILFP
;
A
#
# COMPACT_ATOMS: atom_id res chain seq x y z
N LEU A 1 4.52 -3.41 -29.57
CA LEU A 1 3.31 -4.19 -29.23
C LEU A 1 2.75 -4.95 -30.44
N SER A 2 1.98 -6.04 -30.29
CA SER A 2 1.26 -6.63 -31.44
C SER A 2 0.10 -5.71 -31.88
N PRO A 3 -0.12 -5.49 -33.18
CA PRO A 3 -1.22 -4.66 -33.68
C PRO A 3 -2.60 -5.10 -33.16
N GLN A 4 -2.77 -6.43 -33.03
CA GLN A 4 -3.98 -7.07 -32.55
C GLN A 4 -4.37 -6.70 -31.11
N PHE A 5 -3.40 -6.34 -30.25
CA PHE A 5 -3.71 -5.92 -28.88
C PHE A 5 -4.19 -4.46 -28.83
N ARG A 6 -3.56 -3.58 -29.63
CA ARG A 6 -4.00 -2.17 -29.74
C ARG A 6 -5.40 -2.07 -30.36
N GLU A 7 -5.69 -2.90 -31.36
CA GLU A 7 -7.01 -2.98 -32.00
C GLU A 7 -8.11 -3.41 -31.02
N LYS A 8 -7.84 -4.40 -30.16
CA LYS A 8 -8.81 -4.84 -29.12
C LYS A 8 -9.07 -3.82 -28.01
N LEU A 9 -8.18 -2.85 -27.84
CA LEU A 9 -8.32 -1.79 -26.84
C LEU A 9 -8.82 -0.47 -27.43
N GLN A 10 -9.11 -0.41 -28.74
CA GLN A 10 -9.39 0.83 -29.46
C GLN A 10 -10.54 1.64 -28.83
N ASP A 11 -11.54 0.96 -28.26
CA ASP A 11 -12.69 1.56 -27.59
C ASP A 11 -12.34 2.20 -26.23
N VAL A 12 -11.27 1.74 -25.57
CA VAL A 12 -10.88 2.15 -24.21
C VAL A 12 -9.60 3.00 -24.21
N LEU A 13 -8.77 2.91 -25.25
CA LEU A 13 -7.54 3.70 -25.42
C LEU A 13 -7.73 5.21 -25.15
N PRO A 14 -8.81 5.87 -25.64
CA PRO A 14 -9.01 7.31 -25.41
C PRO A 14 -9.21 7.69 -23.94
N SER A 15 -9.67 6.77 -23.09
CA SER A 15 -9.91 7.00 -21.66
C SER A 15 -8.79 6.50 -20.75
N LEU A 16 -7.63 6.14 -21.31
CA LEU A 16 -6.49 5.68 -20.52
C LEU A 16 -5.59 6.84 -20.10
N PRO A 17 -4.95 6.75 -18.92
CA PRO A 17 -3.99 7.76 -18.49
C PRO A 17 -2.75 7.84 -19.39
N SER A 18 -2.40 6.75 -20.09
CA SER A 18 -1.36 6.74 -21.13
C SER A 18 -1.65 5.69 -22.19
N GLN A 19 -1.28 5.99 -23.45
CA GLN A 19 -1.38 5.09 -24.60
C GLN A 19 -0.01 4.60 -25.10
N ASP A 20 1.05 4.93 -24.36
CA ASP A 20 2.42 4.54 -24.71
C ASP A 20 2.62 3.00 -24.65
N ASP A 21 3.64 2.52 -25.36
CA ASP A 21 3.94 1.08 -25.41
C ASP A 21 4.27 0.53 -24.01
N TYR A 22 4.86 1.34 -23.11
CA TYR A 22 5.24 0.93 -21.77
C TYR A 22 4.03 0.60 -20.90
N PHE A 23 3.04 1.50 -20.86
CA PHE A 23 1.79 1.34 -20.14
C PHE A 23 1.08 0.07 -20.61
N LEU A 24 0.88 -0.08 -21.92
CA LEU A 24 0.20 -1.25 -22.49
C LEU A 24 0.97 -2.56 -22.24
N LEU A 25 2.31 -2.53 -22.26
CA LEU A 25 3.13 -3.69 -21.94
C LEU A 25 3.05 -4.11 -20.47
N LYS A 26 2.78 -3.20 -19.52
CA LYS A 26 2.53 -3.58 -18.12
C LYS A 26 1.30 -4.46 -17.99
N TRP A 27 0.19 -4.05 -18.62
CA TRP A 27 -1.05 -4.81 -18.61
C TRP A 27 -0.92 -6.18 -19.29
N LEU A 28 -0.12 -6.25 -20.37
CA LEU A 28 0.20 -7.52 -21.04
C LEU A 28 1.06 -8.46 -20.17
N ARG A 29 2.08 -7.92 -19.47
CA ARG A 29 2.98 -8.71 -18.63
C ARG A 29 2.34 -9.15 -17.32
N GLY A 30 1.43 -8.35 -16.77
CA GLY A 30 0.65 -8.68 -15.57
C GLY A 30 -0.37 -9.81 -15.73
N ASN A 31 -0.26 -10.66 -16.77
CA ASN A 31 -1.11 -11.82 -17.04
C ASN A 31 -2.61 -11.52 -17.11
N LEU A 32 -3.00 -10.33 -17.55
CA LEU A 32 -4.40 -10.11 -17.86
C LEU A 32 -4.75 -10.83 -19.16
N LYS A 33 -5.74 -11.74 -19.07
CA LYS A 33 -6.44 -12.20 -20.27
C LYS A 33 -6.91 -10.95 -21.00
N VAL A 34 -6.53 -10.81 -22.26
CA VAL A 34 -6.79 -9.63 -23.10
C VAL A 34 -8.27 -9.20 -23.08
N GLY A 35 -9.21 -10.08 -22.73
CA GLY A 35 -10.64 -9.78 -22.58
C GLY A 35 -11.07 -9.09 -21.27
N ASP A 36 -10.28 -9.17 -20.19
CA ASP A 36 -10.61 -8.56 -18.88
C ASP A 36 -9.97 -7.17 -18.72
N THR A 37 -8.94 -6.87 -19.52
CA THR A 37 -8.22 -5.59 -19.56
C THR A 37 -9.15 -4.38 -19.82
N PRO A 38 -10.11 -4.42 -20.77
CA PRO A 38 -11.04 -3.32 -21.03
C PRO A 38 -11.89 -2.93 -19.82
N ARG A 39 -12.50 -3.90 -19.12
CA ARG A 39 -13.38 -3.65 -17.96
C ARG A 39 -12.64 -3.05 -16.77
N ARG A 40 -11.38 -3.43 -16.57
CA ARG A 40 -10.52 -2.88 -15.51
C ARG A 40 -10.01 -1.47 -15.86
N LEU A 41 -9.68 -1.23 -17.13
CA LEU A 41 -9.37 0.12 -17.60
C LEU A 41 -10.59 1.04 -17.53
N GLU A 42 -11.80 0.53 -17.74
CA GLU A 42 -13.05 1.26 -17.49
C GLU A 42 -13.32 1.55 -16.01
N SER A 43 -12.82 0.75 -15.05
CA SER A 43 -12.94 1.13 -13.63
C SER A 43 -12.02 2.31 -13.28
N LEU A 44 -10.92 2.50 -14.02
CA LEU A 44 -10.08 3.70 -13.94
C LEU A 44 -10.77 4.94 -14.56
N ARG A 45 -11.74 4.76 -15.49
CA ARG A 45 -12.58 5.83 -16.06
C ARG A 45 -13.42 6.55 -14.99
N GLY A 46 -13.80 5.85 -13.93
CA GLY A 46 -14.59 6.41 -12.82
C GLY A 46 -13.80 7.28 -11.84
N THR A 47 -12.48 7.27 -11.95
CA THR A 47 -11.54 8.06 -11.13
C THR A 47 -10.94 9.26 -11.88
N ASP A 48 -11.32 9.44 -13.15
CA ASP A 48 -10.90 10.53 -14.05
C ASP A 48 -11.64 11.85 -13.79
N GLY A 49 -12.38 11.93 -12.68
CA GLY A 49 -12.52 13.22 -12.01
C GLY A 49 -11.12 13.57 -11.53
N GLY A 50 -10.36 14.29 -12.36
CA GLY A 50 -8.96 14.60 -12.10
C GLY A 50 -8.74 15.08 -10.66
N LEU A 51 -7.49 15.19 -10.25
CA LEU A 51 -7.06 15.71 -8.95
C LEU A 51 -7.80 17.01 -8.47
N SER A 52 -8.57 17.64 -9.37
CA SER A 52 -9.33 18.88 -9.28
C SER A 52 -10.89 18.79 -9.30
N SER A 53 -11.59 17.64 -9.35
CA SER A 53 -13.08 17.66 -9.48
C SER A 53 -13.94 16.84 -8.51
N CYS A 54 -13.40 16.35 -7.39
CA CYS A 54 -14.23 15.90 -6.27
C CYS A 54 -14.25 16.96 -5.16
N PRO A 55 -15.39 17.62 -4.86
CA PRO A 55 -15.48 18.49 -3.69
C PRO A 55 -15.29 17.65 -2.41
N GLU A 56 -14.14 17.82 -1.75
CA GLU A 56 -13.72 17.04 -0.57
C GLU A 56 -14.60 17.35 0.66
N PRO A 57 -15.18 16.37 1.36
CA PRO A 57 -15.79 16.60 2.67
C PRO A 57 -14.69 16.90 3.73
N PRO A 58 -14.74 18.03 4.46
CA PRO A 58 -13.59 18.56 5.20
C PRO A 58 -13.13 17.79 6.45
N MET A 59 -13.92 16.86 7.02
CA MET A 59 -13.55 16.14 8.25
C MET A 59 -13.00 14.73 8.04
N LEU A 60 -13.57 13.95 7.13
CA LEU A 60 -13.22 12.54 6.91
C LEU A 60 -11.79 12.37 6.38
N LEU A 61 -11.30 13.38 5.65
CA LEU A 61 -9.95 13.39 5.13
C LEU A 61 -8.91 13.82 6.18
N GLN A 62 -9.31 14.49 7.26
CA GLN A 62 -8.36 14.94 8.28
C GLN A 62 -7.80 13.77 9.09
N VAL A 63 -8.64 12.80 9.46
CA VAL A 63 -8.16 11.63 10.23
C VAL A 63 -7.19 10.80 9.39
N ILE A 64 -7.52 10.58 8.12
CA ILE A 64 -6.65 9.86 7.19
C ILE A 64 -5.34 10.62 6.99
N ARG A 65 -5.38 11.91 6.64
CA ARG A 65 -4.16 12.72 6.42
C ARG A 65 -3.26 12.82 7.65
N LYS A 66 -3.83 12.81 8.87
CA LYS A 66 -3.07 12.96 10.12
C LYS A 66 -2.54 11.65 10.67
N TYR A 67 -3.27 10.54 10.52
CA TYR A 67 -2.98 9.28 11.23
C TYR A 67 -2.71 8.09 10.31
N MET A 68 -2.97 8.20 9.01
CA MET A 68 -2.58 7.15 8.06
C MET A 68 -1.08 7.28 7.78
N SER A 69 -0.33 6.30 8.26
CA SER A 69 1.12 6.27 8.14
C SER A 69 1.60 6.10 6.69
N GLY A 70 2.82 6.55 6.46
CA GLY A 70 3.55 6.39 5.22
C GLY A 70 3.68 7.68 4.43
N GLY A 71 4.38 7.60 3.31
CA GLY A 71 4.60 8.74 2.42
C GLY A 71 5.77 8.53 1.47
N MET A 72 5.82 9.38 0.45
CA MET A 72 6.90 9.36 -0.55
C MET A 72 8.06 10.23 -0.09
N CYS A 73 9.28 9.69 -0.11
CA CYS A 73 10.48 10.44 0.27
C CYS A 73 11.73 9.95 -0.48
N GLY A 74 12.24 10.78 -1.38
CA GLY A 74 13.46 10.51 -2.15
C GLY A 74 13.26 9.53 -3.31
N TYR A 75 14.37 9.25 -4.00
CA TYR A 75 14.43 8.35 -5.16
C TYR A 75 15.57 7.34 -4.99
N ASP A 76 15.37 6.14 -5.51
CA ASP A 76 16.44 5.14 -5.59
C ASP A 76 17.50 5.53 -6.62
N ARG A 77 18.61 4.77 -6.68
CA ARG A 77 19.73 5.05 -7.60
C ARG A 77 19.33 4.97 -9.08
N ASP A 78 18.25 4.27 -9.40
CA ASP A 78 17.71 4.19 -10.76
C ASP A 78 16.73 5.35 -11.05
N GLY A 79 16.41 6.19 -10.07
CA GLY A 79 15.50 7.32 -10.18
C GLY A 79 14.04 6.98 -9.89
N ASN A 80 13.73 5.77 -9.43
CA ASN A 80 12.38 5.38 -9.05
C ASN A 80 12.01 6.03 -7.71
N PRO A 81 10.78 6.54 -7.54
CA PRO A 81 10.32 7.06 -6.26
C PRO A 81 10.41 6.02 -5.13
N VAL A 82 10.68 6.48 -3.91
CA VAL A 82 10.72 5.64 -2.72
C VAL A 82 9.51 5.94 -1.83
N TRP A 83 8.72 4.91 -1.53
CA TRP A 83 7.58 4.98 -0.61
C TRP A 83 7.91 4.31 0.72
N TYR A 84 7.60 4.98 1.83
CA TYR A 84 7.73 4.44 3.18
C TYR A 84 6.34 4.06 3.71
N GLU A 85 6.22 2.88 4.31
CA GLU A 85 5.04 2.44 5.04
C GLU A 85 5.44 2.09 6.49
N ILE A 86 4.83 2.75 7.48
CA ILE A 86 5.24 2.67 8.89
C ILE A 86 4.21 1.90 9.70
N ILE A 87 4.47 0.62 10.00
CA ILE A 87 3.42 -0.30 10.48
C ILE A 87 3.14 -0.15 11.98
N GLY A 88 4.15 -0.16 12.85
CA GLY A 88 3.95 -0.20 14.30
C GLY A 88 3.03 0.87 14.92
N PRO A 89 3.15 2.16 14.53
CA PRO A 89 2.31 3.22 15.07
C PRO A 89 0.95 3.33 14.37
N LEU A 90 0.64 2.50 13.36
CA LEU A 90 -0.64 2.54 12.67
C LEU A 90 -1.77 2.04 13.57
N ASP A 91 -2.68 2.94 13.94
CA ASP A 91 -3.92 2.59 14.63
C ASP A 91 -5.00 2.16 13.62
N ALA A 92 -4.87 0.93 13.12
CA ALA A 92 -5.81 0.36 12.15
C ALA A 92 -7.25 0.32 12.68
N LYS A 93 -7.44 0.13 13.99
CA LYS A 93 -8.76 0.09 14.61
C LYS A 93 -9.39 1.48 14.64
N GLY A 94 -8.66 2.48 15.14
CA GLY A 94 -9.12 3.85 15.16
C GLY A 94 -9.43 4.40 13.76
N LEU A 95 -8.59 4.07 12.77
CA LEU A 95 -8.86 4.43 11.36
C LEU A 95 -10.14 3.79 10.84
N LEU A 96 -10.37 2.49 11.06
CA LEU A 96 -11.58 1.80 10.62
C LEU A 96 -12.84 2.22 11.40
N PHE A 97 -12.69 2.81 12.59
CA PHE A 97 -13.79 3.41 13.35
C PHE A 97 -14.07 4.86 12.94
N SER A 98 -13.10 5.54 12.33
CA SER A 98 -13.20 6.96 11.96
C SER A 98 -13.49 7.20 10.47
N ALA A 99 -13.07 6.29 9.60
CA ALA A 99 -13.23 6.39 8.15
C ALA A 99 -13.82 5.10 7.58
N SER A 100 -14.52 5.18 6.43
CA SER A 100 -14.97 3.96 5.77
C SER A 100 -13.79 3.25 5.10
N LYS A 101 -13.90 1.93 4.93
CA LYS A 101 -12.92 1.15 4.15
C LYS A 101 -12.74 1.71 2.73
N GLN A 102 -13.81 2.19 2.11
CA GLN A 102 -13.74 2.79 0.78
C GLN A 102 -12.91 4.08 0.76
N ASP A 103 -12.97 4.90 1.81
CA ASP A 103 -12.18 6.13 1.88
C ASP A 103 -10.69 5.83 2.08
N LEU A 104 -10.36 4.81 2.88
CA LEU A 104 -8.99 4.33 3.03
C LEU A 104 -8.43 3.80 1.70
N LEU A 105 -9.23 3.02 0.95
CA LEU A 105 -8.87 2.52 -0.37
C LEU A 105 -8.68 3.66 -1.38
N LYS A 106 -9.60 4.64 -1.41
CA LYS A 106 -9.49 5.83 -2.27
C LYS A 106 -8.23 6.65 -1.95
N ASN A 107 -7.88 6.79 -0.67
CA ASN A 107 -6.66 7.49 -0.29
C ASN A 107 -5.41 6.77 -0.83
N LYS A 108 -5.33 5.45 -0.66
CA LYS A 108 -4.18 4.67 -1.16
C LYS A 108 -4.13 4.60 -2.69
N PHE A 109 -5.29 4.62 -3.35
CA PHE A 109 -5.34 4.79 -4.81
C PHE A 109 -4.79 6.15 -5.24
N ARG A 110 -5.14 7.24 -4.53
CA ARG A 110 -4.56 8.57 -4.75
C ARG A 110 -3.04 8.58 -4.57
N ASP A 111 -2.53 7.89 -3.55
CA ASP A 111 -1.08 7.75 -3.33
C ASP A 111 -0.38 7.08 -4.53
N CYS A 112 -1.01 6.06 -5.14
CA CYS A 112 -0.49 5.44 -6.37
C CYS A 112 -0.50 6.37 -7.57
N GLU A 113 -1.54 7.20 -7.74
CA GLU A 113 -1.57 8.20 -8.82
C GLU A 113 -0.50 9.27 -8.64
N VAL A 114 -0.23 9.69 -7.39
CA VAL A 114 0.89 10.60 -7.08
C VAL A 114 2.22 9.95 -7.47
N LEU A 115 2.44 8.68 -7.10
CA LEU A 115 3.65 7.94 -7.48
C LEU A 115 3.79 7.78 -9.00
N ARG A 116 2.68 7.55 -9.72
CA ARG A 116 2.67 7.48 -11.19
C ARG A 116 3.09 8.80 -11.80
N HIS A 117 2.53 9.91 -11.32
CA HIS A 117 2.91 11.23 -11.79
C HIS A 117 4.38 11.54 -11.50
N GLU A 118 4.88 11.15 -10.32
CA GLU A 118 6.28 11.30 -9.96
C GLU A 118 7.20 10.50 -10.89
N CYS A 119 6.81 9.28 -11.25
CA CYS A 119 7.54 8.48 -12.25
C CYS A 119 7.61 9.18 -13.61
N GLU A 120 6.54 9.85 -14.05
CA GLU A 120 6.53 10.63 -15.30
C GLU A 120 7.48 11.81 -15.23
N GLN A 121 7.43 12.59 -14.14
CA GLN A 121 8.36 13.71 -13.93
C GLN A 121 9.82 13.25 -13.91
N GLN A 122 10.11 12.16 -13.20
CA GLN A 122 11.44 11.56 -13.18
C GLN A 122 11.86 11.03 -14.56
N SER A 123 10.92 10.52 -15.35
CA SER A 123 11.19 10.09 -16.72
C SER A 123 11.68 11.25 -17.59
N HIS A 124 10.99 12.39 -17.51
CA HIS A 124 11.37 13.60 -18.22
C HIS A 124 12.71 14.14 -17.76
N LYS A 125 12.92 14.21 -16.44
CA LYS A 125 14.15 14.74 -15.84
C LYS A 125 15.39 13.92 -16.18
N LEU A 126 15.26 12.60 -16.23
CA LEU A 126 16.39 11.68 -16.46
C LEU A 126 16.57 11.28 -17.94
N GLY A 127 15.62 11.64 -18.81
CA GLY A 127 15.64 11.23 -20.22
C GLY A 127 15.53 9.71 -20.43
N LYS A 128 15.03 8.97 -19.43
CA LYS A 128 14.82 7.52 -19.47
C LYS A 128 13.49 7.18 -18.83
N LYS A 129 12.83 6.09 -19.25
CA LYS A 129 11.55 5.69 -18.65
C LYS A 129 11.74 5.25 -17.19
N VAL A 130 11.02 5.90 -16.28
CA VAL A 130 10.82 5.52 -14.88
C VAL A 130 9.34 5.19 -14.74
N GLU A 131 9.04 4.00 -14.22
CA GLU A 131 7.66 3.52 -14.10
C GLU A 131 7.43 2.57 -12.92
N MET A 132 8.45 2.36 -12.10
CA MET A 132 8.38 1.48 -10.95
C MET A 132 8.63 2.26 -9.67
N VAL A 133 8.28 1.67 -8.53
CA VAL A 133 8.43 2.26 -7.19
C VAL A 133 9.22 1.31 -6.30
N THR A 134 10.13 1.86 -5.50
CA THR A 134 10.80 1.13 -4.43
C THR A 134 10.05 1.37 -3.12
N MET A 135 9.67 0.32 -2.41
CA MET A 135 8.94 0.43 -1.13
C MET A 135 9.82 0.02 0.04
N ILE A 136 9.73 0.76 1.15
CA ILE A 136 10.34 0.44 2.44
C ILE A 136 9.22 0.28 3.45
N TYR A 137 9.06 -0.94 3.96
CA TYR A 137 8.10 -1.30 4.97
C TYR A 137 8.81 -1.40 6.31
N ASP A 138 8.57 -0.41 7.17
CA ASP A 138 9.02 -0.43 8.54
C ASP A 138 8.05 -1.25 9.40
N CYS A 139 8.47 -2.45 9.76
CA CYS A 139 7.71 -3.36 10.59
C CYS A 139 8.05 -3.28 12.08
N GLU A 140 8.87 -2.31 12.51
CA GLU A 140 9.09 -2.07 13.93
C GLU A 140 7.76 -1.81 14.62
N GLY A 141 7.52 -2.48 15.75
CA GLY A 141 6.26 -2.37 16.49
C GLY A 141 5.08 -3.17 15.90
N LEU A 142 5.26 -3.90 14.79
CA LEU A 142 4.25 -4.87 14.33
C LEU A 142 3.94 -5.87 15.44
N GLY A 143 2.65 -6.09 15.68
CA GLY A 143 2.13 -6.81 16.84
C GLY A 143 0.66 -7.20 16.68
N LEU A 144 0.10 -7.89 17.68
CA LEU A 144 -1.24 -8.49 17.63
C LEU A 144 -2.36 -7.50 17.28
N LYS A 145 -2.23 -6.22 17.65
CA LYS A 145 -3.21 -5.18 17.29
C LYS A 145 -3.44 -5.04 15.78
N HIS A 146 -2.43 -5.34 14.97
CA HIS A 146 -2.49 -5.26 13.50
C HIS A 146 -3.08 -6.52 12.87
N LEU A 147 -3.21 -7.61 13.64
CA LEU A 147 -3.82 -8.87 13.17
C LEU A 147 -5.33 -8.93 13.42
N TRP A 148 -5.93 -7.81 13.85
CA TRP A 148 -7.36 -7.70 13.99
C TRP A 148 -8.05 -7.96 12.64
N LYS A 149 -8.95 -8.94 12.59
CA LYS A 149 -9.54 -9.46 11.34
C LYS A 149 -10.04 -8.36 10.39
N PRO A 150 -10.83 -7.35 10.80
CA PRO A 150 -11.23 -6.26 9.92
C PRO A 150 -10.07 -5.43 9.34
N ALA A 151 -8.98 -5.24 10.09
CA ALA A 151 -7.79 -4.58 9.57
C ALA A 151 -7.07 -5.44 8.53
N VAL A 152 -6.94 -6.75 8.79
CA VAL A 152 -6.34 -7.70 7.84
C VAL A 152 -7.16 -7.79 6.55
N GLU A 153 -8.49 -7.84 6.66
CA GLU A 153 -9.40 -7.84 5.51
C GLU A 153 -9.30 -6.54 4.69
N ALA A 154 -9.33 -5.38 5.36
CA ALA A 154 -9.18 -4.09 4.70
C ALA A 154 -7.82 -3.95 4.00
N TYR A 155 -6.75 -4.44 4.64
CA TYR A 155 -5.41 -4.44 4.04
C TYR A 155 -5.30 -5.44 2.88
N GLY A 156 -5.95 -6.60 2.96
CA GLY A 156 -6.04 -7.57 1.86
C GLY A 156 -6.75 -7.01 0.62
N GLU A 157 -7.83 -6.26 0.82
CA GLU A 157 -8.51 -5.56 -0.27
C GLU A 157 -7.64 -4.46 -0.91
N LEU A 158 -6.85 -3.76 -0.09
CA LEU A 158 -5.88 -2.78 -0.57
C LEU A 158 -4.78 -3.43 -1.41
N LEU A 159 -4.23 -4.57 -0.96
CA LEU A 159 -3.24 -5.32 -1.74
C LEU A 159 -3.83 -5.84 -3.06
N THR A 160 -5.06 -6.37 -3.00
CA THR A 160 -5.78 -6.84 -4.20
C THR A 160 -5.97 -5.68 -5.19
N MET A 161 -6.38 -4.52 -4.70
CA MET A 161 -6.52 -3.31 -5.52
C MET A 161 -5.18 -2.94 -6.20
N PHE A 162 -4.05 -3.00 -5.48
CA PHE A 162 -2.74 -2.72 -6.08
C PHE A 162 -2.35 -3.70 -7.18
N GLU A 163 -2.52 -5.00 -6.93
CA GLU A 163 -2.19 -6.05 -7.92
C GLU A 163 -3.07 -5.95 -9.17
N GLU A 164 -4.33 -5.53 -9.02
CA GLU A 164 -5.28 -5.45 -10.12
C GLU A 164 -5.14 -4.19 -10.97
N ASN A 165 -4.75 -3.06 -10.36
CA ASN A 165 -4.76 -1.74 -11.01
C ASN A 165 -3.36 -1.21 -11.34
N PHE A 166 -2.32 -1.68 -10.66
CA PHE A 166 -0.94 -1.21 -10.84
C PHE A 166 0.03 -2.37 -11.13
N PRO A 167 -0.26 -3.22 -12.14
CA PRO A 167 0.61 -4.36 -12.46
C PRO A 167 2.01 -3.88 -12.82
N GLU A 168 3.02 -4.69 -12.49
CA GLU A 168 4.44 -4.44 -12.82
C GLU A 168 4.95 -3.05 -12.37
N SER A 169 4.35 -2.45 -11.34
CA SER A 169 4.72 -1.12 -10.84
C SER A 169 5.62 -1.16 -9.60
N LEU A 170 5.80 -2.34 -8.98
CA LEU A 170 6.76 -2.53 -7.90
C LEU A 170 8.15 -2.87 -8.47
N ARG A 171 9.17 -2.09 -8.07
CA ARG A 171 10.59 -2.39 -8.34
C ARG A 171 11.10 -3.40 -7.33
N ARG A 172 10.92 -3.09 -6.05
CA ARG A 172 11.35 -3.88 -4.89
C ARG A 172 10.63 -3.42 -3.63
N LEU A 173 10.41 -4.34 -2.69
CA LEU A 173 9.87 -4.04 -1.36
C LEU A 173 10.85 -4.53 -0.30
N PHE A 174 11.41 -3.62 0.49
CA PHE A 174 12.26 -3.94 1.63
C PHE A 174 11.44 -3.98 2.91
N ILE A 175 11.42 -5.11 3.60
CA ILE A 175 10.92 -5.20 4.97
C ILE A 175 12.09 -4.92 5.92
N VAL A 176 11.99 -3.90 6.75
CA VAL A 176 12.99 -3.56 7.78
C VAL A 176 12.42 -3.77 9.17
N LYS A 177 13.32 -4.07 10.14
CA LYS A 177 12.98 -4.21 11.56
C LYS A 177 11.82 -5.19 11.84
N ALA A 178 11.74 -6.28 11.07
CA ALA A 178 10.68 -7.28 11.19
C ALA A 178 10.76 -8.03 12.55
N PRO A 179 9.68 -8.00 13.37
CA PRO A 179 9.63 -8.75 14.62
C PRO A 179 9.29 -10.23 14.41
N LYS A 180 9.42 -11.05 15.47
CA LYS A 180 9.13 -12.51 15.44
C LYS A 180 7.71 -12.86 14.95
N ILE A 181 6.75 -11.97 15.10
CA ILE A 181 5.37 -12.16 14.63
C ILE A 181 5.20 -11.95 13.11
N PHE A 182 6.20 -11.36 12.44
CA PHE A 182 6.13 -11.05 11.01
C PHE A 182 5.73 -12.23 10.12
N PRO A 183 6.25 -13.48 10.29
CA PRO A 183 5.82 -14.60 9.45
C PRO A 183 4.32 -14.90 9.56
N VAL A 184 3.72 -14.73 10.75
CA VAL A 184 2.27 -14.90 10.95
C VAL A 184 1.51 -13.81 10.18
N ALA A 185 1.91 -12.55 10.35
CA ALA A 185 1.30 -11.42 9.66
C ALA A 185 1.41 -11.56 8.12
N TYR A 186 2.60 -11.91 7.62
CA TYR A 186 2.84 -12.12 6.21
C TYR A 186 2.01 -13.28 5.66
N ASN A 187 1.85 -14.37 6.40
CA ASN A 187 1.01 -15.49 5.97
C ASN A 187 -0.47 -15.14 5.82
N LEU A 188 -0.98 -14.19 6.62
CA LEU A 188 -2.36 -13.71 6.52
C LEU A 188 -2.61 -12.88 5.25
N VAL A 189 -1.58 -12.23 4.70
CA VAL A 189 -1.74 -11.30 3.57
C VAL A 189 -1.09 -11.79 2.28
N LYS A 190 -0.16 -12.75 2.33
CA LYS A 190 0.61 -13.20 1.17
C LYS A 190 -0.28 -13.69 0.03
N HIS A 191 -1.45 -14.26 0.32
CA HIS A 191 -2.34 -14.82 -0.69
C HIS A 191 -2.98 -13.74 -1.58
N PHE A 192 -2.99 -12.48 -1.14
CA PHE A 192 -3.41 -11.34 -1.95
C PHE A 192 -2.30 -10.85 -2.89
N LEU A 193 -1.05 -11.25 -2.67
CA LEU A 193 0.10 -10.84 -3.48
C LEU A 193 0.31 -11.79 -4.66
N SER A 194 0.64 -11.24 -5.82
CA SER A 194 1.04 -12.01 -7.00
C SER A 194 2.40 -12.69 -6.79
N GLU A 195 2.73 -13.68 -7.62
CA GLU A 195 4.03 -14.34 -7.57
C GLU A 195 5.18 -13.35 -7.86
N ASP A 196 4.96 -12.39 -8.78
CA ASP A 196 5.90 -11.33 -9.10
C ASP A 196 6.19 -10.44 -7.87
N THR A 197 5.14 -9.92 -7.22
CA THR A 197 5.29 -9.12 -6.00
C THR A 197 6.03 -9.89 -4.91
N ARG A 198 5.66 -11.16 -4.66
CA ARG A 198 6.32 -12.00 -3.65
C ARG A 198 7.82 -12.19 -3.92
N LYS A 199 8.24 -12.31 -5.18
CA LYS A 199 9.67 -12.39 -5.56
C LYS A 199 10.43 -11.08 -5.32
N LYS A 200 9.73 -9.95 -5.29
CA LYS A 200 10.30 -8.61 -5.06
C LYS A 200 10.34 -8.21 -3.58
N VAL A 201 9.73 -8.99 -2.68
CA VAL A 201 9.81 -8.81 -1.23
C VAL A 201 11.17 -9.29 -0.71
N VAL A 202 11.90 -8.41 -0.03
CA VAL A 202 13.20 -8.70 0.58
C VAL A 202 13.13 -8.37 2.06
N VAL A 203 13.22 -9.39 2.91
CA VAL A 203 13.27 -9.20 4.36
C VAL A 203 14.71 -8.97 4.80
N LEU A 204 14.98 -7.80 5.39
CA LEU A 204 16.32 -7.40 5.80
C LEU A 204 16.60 -7.75 7.27
N GLY A 205 17.85 -8.12 7.54
CA GLY A 205 18.36 -8.43 8.88
C GLY A 205 18.83 -7.18 9.63
N SER A 206 19.78 -7.35 10.55
CA SER A 206 20.31 -6.26 11.37
C SER A 206 21.03 -5.17 10.58
N ASN A 207 21.61 -5.51 9.42
CA ASN A 207 22.33 -4.60 8.52
C ASN A 207 21.42 -3.91 7.50
N TRP A 208 20.15 -3.68 7.85
CA TRP A 208 19.16 -3.15 6.91
C TRP A 208 19.52 -1.75 6.40
N LYS A 209 20.12 -0.89 7.25
CA LYS A 209 20.56 0.45 6.86
C LYS A 209 21.62 0.40 5.75
N GLU A 210 22.64 -0.43 5.92
CA GLU A 210 23.71 -0.60 4.93
C GLU A 210 23.18 -1.19 3.63
N VAL A 211 22.19 -2.09 3.70
CA VAL A 211 21.55 -2.64 2.49
C VAL A 211 20.74 -1.57 1.76
N LEU A 212 19.96 -0.74 2.46
CA LEU A 212 19.22 0.36 1.83
C LEU A 212 20.16 1.32 1.06
N GLN A 213 21.29 1.68 1.65
CA GLN A 213 22.29 2.57 1.03
C GLN A 213 22.92 2.00 -0.26
N LYS A 214 22.87 0.67 -0.47
CA LYS A 214 23.32 0.06 -1.74
C LYS A 214 22.37 0.39 -2.90
N TYR A 215 21.08 0.58 -2.60
CA TYR A 215 20.04 0.78 -3.61
C TYR A 215 19.56 2.21 -3.71
N ILE A 216 19.68 2.98 -2.63
CA ILE A 216 19.22 4.36 -2.53
C ILE A 216 20.42 5.19 -2.10
N ASP A 217 20.59 6.37 -2.70
CA ASP A 217 21.67 7.26 -2.30
C ASP A 217 21.45 7.77 -0.86
N PRO A 218 22.47 7.85 0.02
CA PRO A 218 22.29 8.33 1.39
C PRO A 218 21.67 9.73 1.46
N GLY A 219 21.88 10.60 0.47
CA GLY A 219 21.23 11.92 0.39
C GLY A 219 19.72 11.86 0.08
N GLN A 220 19.19 10.69 -0.25
CA GLN A 220 17.78 10.43 -0.56
C GLN A 220 17.08 9.59 0.51
N ILE A 221 17.80 9.10 1.52
CA ILE A 221 17.25 8.31 2.63
C ILE A 221 17.18 9.23 3.87
N PRO A 222 16.05 9.29 4.59
CA PRO A 222 15.98 9.99 5.87
C PRO A 222 17.06 9.49 6.86
N VAL A 223 17.55 10.36 7.72
CA VAL A 223 18.52 9.99 8.77
C VAL A 223 17.99 8.85 9.65
N GLU A 224 16.69 8.85 9.98
CA GLU A 224 16.00 7.77 10.69
C GLU A 224 16.27 6.39 10.05
N TYR A 225 16.24 6.32 8.71
CA TYR A 225 16.45 5.09 7.93
C TYR A 225 17.90 4.86 7.51
N GLY A 226 18.84 5.60 8.11
CA GLY A 226 20.27 5.42 7.90
C GLY A 226 20.86 6.22 6.74
N GLY A 227 20.18 7.27 6.26
CA GLY A 227 20.76 8.22 5.31
C GLY A 227 21.22 9.51 5.95
N THR A 228 21.12 10.58 5.18
CA THR A 228 21.54 11.94 5.52
C THR A 228 20.46 12.99 5.23
N LEU A 229 19.31 12.58 4.69
CA LEU A 229 18.21 13.49 4.39
C LEU A 229 17.48 13.88 5.69
N THR A 230 17.24 15.18 5.85
CA THR A 230 16.40 15.76 6.90
C THR A 230 15.38 16.70 6.28
N ASP A 231 14.36 17.08 7.04
CA ASP A 231 13.54 18.23 6.68
C ASP A 231 14.34 19.55 6.78
N PRO A 232 13.79 20.66 6.23
CA PRO A 232 14.45 21.97 6.30
C PRO A 232 14.72 22.48 7.72
N ASP A 233 13.94 22.03 8.71
CA ASP A 233 14.12 22.34 10.13
C ASP A 233 15.08 21.38 10.86
N GLY A 234 15.63 20.39 10.15
CA GLY A 234 16.56 19.42 10.69
C GLY A 234 15.91 18.15 11.26
N ASP A 235 14.58 17.94 11.11
CA ASP A 235 13.95 16.71 11.55
C ASP A 235 14.53 15.47 10.81
N PRO A 236 15.18 14.52 11.52
CA PRO A 236 15.79 13.33 10.91
C PRO A 236 14.77 12.33 10.35
N LYS A 237 13.48 12.48 10.72
CA LYS A 237 12.40 11.62 10.29
C LYS A 237 11.77 12.06 8.97
N CYS A 238 12.08 13.27 8.50
CA CYS A 238 11.40 13.87 7.35
C CYS A 238 9.86 13.87 7.51
N SER A 239 9.35 14.26 8.67
CA SER A 239 7.91 14.24 8.99
C SER A 239 7.07 15.13 8.08
N SER A 240 7.68 16.08 7.35
CA SER A 240 7.01 16.85 6.31
C SER A 240 6.58 16.01 5.10
N LYS A 241 7.21 14.84 4.91
CA LYS A 241 6.98 13.93 3.78
C LYS A 241 6.42 12.57 4.21
N ILE A 242 6.79 12.10 5.40
CA ILE A 242 6.43 10.77 5.91
C ILE A 242 5.53 10.94 7.13
N ASN A 243 4.31 10.40 7.05
CA ASN A 243 3.43 10.33 8.20
C ASN A 243 3.81 9.12 9.08
N TYR A 244 4.00 9.34 10.39
CA TYR A 244 4.39 8.29 11.35
C TYR A 244 3.20 7.72 12.15
N GLY A 245 1.97 7.95 11.70
CA GLY A 245 0.75 7.46 12.32
C GLY A 245 0.51 8.02 13.72
N GLY A 246 0.10 7.15 14.63
CA GLY A 246 -0.30 7.48 15.99
C GLY A 246 -1.72 7.04 16.30
N ASP A 247 -2.07 7.05 17.58
CA ASP A 247 -3.39 6.67 18.06
C ASP A 247 -4.43 7.70 17.60
N VAL A 248 -5.52 7.23 16.99
CA VAL A 248 -6.58 8.12 16.51
C VAL A 248 -7.43 8.58 17.70
N PRO A 249 -7.59 9.90 17.92
CA PRO A 249 -8.46 10.39 19.00
C PRO A 249 -9.90 9.93 18.82
N GLN A 250 -10.54 9.49 19.91
CA GLN A 250 -11.92 9.01 19.89
C GLN A 250 -12.92 10.05 19.36
N SER A 251 -12.58 11.35 19.41
CA SER A 251 -13.39 12.42 18.81
C SER A 251 -13.56 12.29 17.28
N TYR A 252 -12.71 11.50 16.61
CA TYR A 252 -12.83 11.20 15.18
C TYR A 252 -13.73 9.99 14.89
N TYR A 253 -14.13 9.21 15.91
CA TYR A 253 -14.85 7.96 15.71
C TYR A 253 -16.28 8.27 15.25
N VAL A 254 -16.68 7.62 14.16
CA VAL A 254 -18.05 7.73 13.61
C VAL A 254 -18.86 6.45 13.85
N ARG A 255 -18.24 5.43 14.44
CA ARG A 255 -18.85 4.16 14.82
C ARG A 255 -18.07 3.49 15.96
N ASP A 256 -18.78 2.76 16.81
CA ASP A 256 -18.21 2.05 17.96
C ASP A 256 -17.91 0.58 17.67
N GLN A 257 -18.54 0.02 16.63
CA GLN A 257 -18.41 -1.37 16.22
C GLN A 257 -18.44 -1.50 14.69
N LEU A 258 -17.78 -2.54 14.17
CA LEU A 258 -17.93 -2.98 12.79
C LEU A 258 -18.84 -4.20 12.74
N THR A 259 -19.69 -4.27 11.72
CA THR A 259 -20.52 -5.46 11.48
C THR A 259 -19.62 -6.67 11.26
N GLN A 260 -19.77 -7.69 12.10
CA GLN A 260 -19.05 -8.96 11.98
C GLN A 260 -20.06 -10.10 11.85
N GLN A 261 -19.81 -11.00 10.90
CA GLN A 261 -20.55 -12.27 10.82
C GLN A 261 -19.82 -13.30 11.69
N TYR A 262 -20.55 -13.90 12.63
CA TYR A 262 -20.05 -14.96 13.50
C TYR A 262 -20.27 -16.31 12.83
N GLU A 263 -19.25 -17.16 12.85
CA GLU A 263 -19.29 -18.49 12.24
C GLU A 263 -20.19 -19.46 13.02
N HIS A 264 -20.22 -19.32 14.34
CA HIS A 264 -20.98 -20.19 15.23
C HIS A 264 -21.80 -19.37 16.22
N SER A 265 -23.03 -19.84 16.46
CA SER A 265 -23.91 -19.37 17.53
C SER A 265 -24.38 -20.59 18.30
N VAL A 266 -24.18 -20.59 19.62
CA VAL A 266 -24.49 -21.73 20.49
C VAL A 266 -25.33 -21.24 21.66
N VAL A 267 -26.39 -21.98 22.00
CA VAL A 267 -27.21 -21.72 23.18
C VAL A 267 -26.58 -22.42 24.38
N VAL A 268 -26.24 -21.66 25.42
CA VAL A 268 -25.66 -22.18 26.67
C VAL A 268 -26.71 -22.11 27.77
N ASN A 269 -27.05 -23.26 28.35
CA ASN A 269 -28.03 -23.34 29.43
C ASN A 269 -27.49 -22.72 30.73
N ARG A 270 -28.39 -22.25 31.59
CA ARG A 270 -28.04 -21.67 32.90
C ARG A 270 -27.19 -22.66 33.71
N GLY A 271 -25.98 -22.26 34.09
CA GLY A 271 -25.03 -23.08 34.86
C GLY A 271 -24.18 -24.05 34.04
N SER A 272 -24.29 -24.04 32.71
CA SER A 272 -23.44 -24.82 31.79
C SER A 272 -22.35 -23.96 31.13
N SER A 273 -21.39 -24.61 30.48
CA SER A 273 -20.33 -23.96 29.70
C SER A 273 -20.15 -24.65 28.35
N HIS A 274 -19.73 -23.91 27.33
CA HIS A 274 -19.30 -24.43 26.03
C HIS A 274 -17.81 -24.13 25.86
N GLN A 275 -17.02 -25.14 25.44
CA GLN A 275 -15.58 -25.03 25.23
C GLN A 275 -15.25 -25.41 23.78
N VAL A 276 -14.26 -24.73 23.21
CA VAL A 276 -13.72 -25.03 21.88
C VAL A 276 -12.27 -25.41 22.06
N GLU A 277 -11.91 -26.62 21.66
CA GLU A 277 -10.56 -27.15 21.76
C GLU A 277 -9.83 -27.00 20.42
N TYR A 278 -8.59 -26.51 20.47
CA TYR A 278 -7.70 -26.39 19.32
C TYR A 278 -6.42 -27.14 19.60
N GLU A 279 -6.11 -28.16 18.79
CA GLU A 279 -4.83 -28.86 18.84
C GLU A 279 -3.79 -28.06 18.06
N ILE A 280 -2.80 -27.49 18.77
CA ILE A 280 -1.69 -26.74 18.16
C ILE A 280 -0.49 -27.67 18.07
N LEU A 281 -0.20 -28.16 16.87
CA LEU A 281 1.02 -28.92 16.59
C LEU A 281 2.18 -27.94 16.41
N PHE A 282 3.21 -28.06 17.25
CA PHE A 282 4.46 -27.31 17.07
C PHE A 282 5.33 -27.97 15.99
N PRO A 283 5.93 -27.21 15.06
CA PRO A 283 7.10 -27.69 14.32
C PRO A 283 8.35 -27.75 15.21
#